data_AF-A0A956A5V3-F1
#
_entry.id   AF-A0A956A5V3-F1
#
_cell.length_a   1.000
_cell.length_b   1.000
_cell.length_c   1.000
_cell.angle_alpha   90.00
_cell.angle_beta   90.00
_cell.angle_gamma   90.00
#
_symmetry.space_group_name_H-M   'P 1'
#
loop_
_entity.id
_entity.type
_entity.pdbx_description
1 polymer ?
#
loop_
_entity_poly.entity_id
_entity_poly.type
_entity_poly.pdbx_seq_one_letter_code
_entity_poly.pdbx_strand_id
1 'polypeptide(L)'
;MDALGWDRCDVVLVTGDAYVDHPSFGMAIVGRLLEAQGFRVGVIPQPDWRSADAFAALGPPALFWGVTGGNMDSMVNRYTSDRRLRHDDAYTPGGAGGARPDRAVIVYAQRCREVDN
;
A
#
# COMPACT_ATOMS: atom_id res chain seq x y z
N MET A 1 -17.77 0.05 1.34
CA MET A 1 -18.23 0.75 2.54
C MET A 1 -19.67 0.37 2.86
N ASP A 2 -20.61 0.69 1.98
CA ASP A 2 -22.04 0.39 2.16
C ASP A 2 -22.37 -1.08 2.43
N ALA A 3 -21.75 -2.01 1.67
CA ALA A 3 -21.96 -3.44 1.87
C ALA A 3 -21.49 -3.96 3.24
N LEU A 4 -20.56 -3.26 3.89
CA LEU A 4 -20.07 -3.58 5.24
C LEU A 4 -20.79 -2.75 6.32
N GLY A 5 -21.65 -1.81 5.93
CA GLY A 5 -22.28 -0.84 6.84
C GLY A 5 -21.28 0.12 7.48
N TRP A 6 -20.11 0.34 6.87
CA TRP A 6 -19.08 1.23 7.40
C TRP A 6 -19.24 2.63 6.83
N ASP A 7 -19.12 3.64 7.68
CA ASP A 7 -19.06 5.06 7.32
C ASP A 7 -17.63 5.48 6.91
N ARG A 8 -16.61 4.96 7.62
CA ARG A 8 -15.18 5.10 7.30
C ARG A 8 -14.36 3.90 7.79
N CYS A 9 -13.17 3.70 7.22
CA CYS A 9 -12.19 2.76 7.78
C CYS A 9 -11.58 3.37 9.06
N ASP A 10 -11.20 2.53 10.03
CA ASP A 10 -10.42 2.97 11.18
C ASP A 10 -8.95 3.11 10.81
N VAL A 11 -8.45 2.15 10.03
CA VAL A 11 -7.08 2.11 9.52
C VAL A 11 -7.13 1.87 8.02
N VAL A 12 -6.34 2.64 7.25
CA VAL A 12 -6.11 2.34 5.83
C VAL A 12 -4.64 2.00 5.63
N LEU A 13 -4.39 0.78 5.14
CA LEU A 13 -3.04 0.30 4.81
C LEU A 13 -2.73 0.58 3.34
N VAL A 14 -1.59 1.20 3.06
CA VAL A 14 -1.07 1.45 1.72
C VAL A 14 0.21 0.64 1.52
N THR A 15 0.26 -0.15 0.45
CA THR A 15 1.40 -1.05 0.17
C THR A 15 1.92 -0.86 -1.26
N GLY A 16 3.23 -1.01 -1.45
CA GLY A 16 3.86 -0.99 -2.79
C GLY A 16 3.72 -2.29 -3.57
N ASP A 17 3.21 -3.35 -2.94
CA ASP A 17 2.91 -4.62 -3.57
C ASP A 17 1.44 -4.70 -4.00
N ALA A 18 1.13 -5.66 -4.86
CA ALA A 18 -0.21 -6.21 -4.99
C ALA A 18 -0.72 -6.70 -3.63
N TYR A 19 -2.04 -6.63 -3.43
CA TYR A 19 -2.64 -7.28 -2.27
C TYR A 19 -2.78 -8.78 -2.52
N VAL A 20 -2.13 -9.57 -1.67
CA VAL A 20 -2.30 -11.02 -1.57
C VAL A 20 -2.54 -11.34 -0.11
N ASP A 21 -3.71 -11.91 0.20
CA ASP A 21 -4.07 -12.30 1.56
C ASP A 21 -3.34 -13.59 1.95
N HIS A 22 -2.05 -13.48 2.25
CA HIS A 22 -1.16 -14.61 2.55
C HIS A 22 -0.20 -14.25 3.71
N PRO A 23 0.14 -15.19 4.61
CA PRO A 23 1.03 -14.93 5.74
C PRO A 23 2.48 -14.57 5.35
N SER A 24 2.89 -14.75 4.10
CA SER A 24 4.20 -14.23 3.64
C SER A 24 4.18 -12.74 3.29
N PHE A 25 3.01 -12.09 3.35
CA PHE A 25 2.79 -10.70 3.00
C PHE A 25 2.57 -9.89 4.29
N GLY A 26 3.55 -9.06 4.67
CA GLY A 26 3.55 -8.40 5.98
C GLY A 26 2.33 -7.51 6.22
N MET A 27 1.88 -6.78 5.20
CA MET A 27 0.67 -5.94 5.25
C MET A 27 -0.61 -6.76 5.41
N ALA A 28 -0.66 -7.98 4.87
CA ALA A 28 -1.81 -8.88 5.05
C ALA A 28 -1.89 -9.35 6.51
N ILE A 29 -0.77 -9.78 7.11
CA ILE A 29 -0.74 -10.14 8.54
C ILE A 29 -1.15 -8.95 9.41
N VAL A 30 -0.58 -7.77 9.18
CA VAL A 30 -0.92 -6.57 9.96
C VAL A 30 -2.39 -6.23 9.82
N GLY A 31 -2.94 -6.27 8.60
CA GLY A 31 -4.36 -6.06 8.35
C GLY A 31 -5.25 -7.04 9.11
N ARG A 32 -4.99 -8.35 8.98
CA ARG A 32 -5.75 -9.39 9.68
C ARG A 32 -5.63 -9.30 11.20
N LEU A 33 -4.46 -8.92 11.72
CA LEU A 33 -4.27 -8.69 13.15
C LEU A 33 -5.14 -7.53 13.65
N LEU A 34 -5.14 -6.40 12.93
CA LEU A 34 -5.96 -5.23 13.27
C LEU A 34 -7.47 -5.56 13.17
N GLU A 35 -7.89 -6.25 12.12
CA GLU A 35 -9.28 -6.74 12.01
C GLU A 35 -9.67 -7.66 13.17
N ALA A 36 -8.78 -8.56 13.59
CA ALA A 36 -9.01 -9.44 14.74
C ALA A 36 -9.12 -8.68 16.07
N GLN A 37 -8.60 -7.45 16.15
CA GLN A 37 -8.81 -6.53 17.28
C GLN A 37 -10.11 -5.71 17.15
N GLY A 38 -10.90 -5.91 16.09
CA GLY A 38 -12.18 -5.24 15.86
C GLY A 38 -12.09 -3.94 15.07
N PHE A 39 -10.93 -3.59 14.50
CA PHE A 39 -10.80 -2.40 13.65
C PHE A 39 -11.33 -2.67 12.25
N ARG A 40 -11.90 -1.62 11.63
CA ARG A 40 -12.30 -1.61 10.23
C ARG A 40 -11.10 -1.27 9.37
N VAL A 41 -10.53 -2.25 8.67
CA VAL A 41 -9.28 -2.09 7.94
C VAL A 41 -9.53 -2.04 6.44
N GLY A 42 -9.08 -0.96 5.80
CA GLY A 42 -9.01 -0.83 4.35
C GLY A 42 -7.59 -1.09 3.84
N VAL A 43 -7.44 -1.58 2.62
CA VAL A 43 -6.13 -1.73 1.96
C VAL A 43 -6.17 -1.09 0.58
N ILE A 44 -5.19 -0.23 0.29
CA ILE A 44 -4.93 0.35 -1.04
C ILE A 44 -3.62 -0.26 -1.56
N PRO A 45 -3.70 -1.29 -2.44
CA PRO A 45 -2.52 -1.91 -3.01
C PRO A 45 -2.01 -1.15 -4.22
N GLN A 46 -0.71 -0.88 -4.23
CA GLN A 46 0.03 -0.32 -5.35
C GLN A 46 -0.67 0.87 -6.05
N PRO A 47 -1.06 1.92 -5.30
CA PRO A 47 -1.72 3.07 -5.90
C PRO A 47 -0.78 3.81 -6.86
N ASP A 48 -1.34 4.42 -7.91
CA ASP A 48 -0.58 5.32 -8.77
C ASP A 48 -0.17 6.58 -7.98
N TRP A 49 1.12 6.71 -7.72
CA TRP A 49 1.70 7.79 -6.90
C TRP A 49 1.84 9.12 -7.63
N ARG A 50 1.55 9.14 -8.93
CA ARG A 50 1.62 10.36 -9.73
C ARG A 50 0.54 11.37 -9.34
N SER A 51 -0.58 10.90 -8.78
CA SER A 51 -1.64 11.73 -8.20
C SER A 51 -1.96 11.30 -6.76
N ALA A 52 -2.49 12.23 -5.96
CA ALA A 52 -3.04 11.93 -4.64
C ALA A 52 -4.39 11.19 -4.73
N ASP A 53 -5.12 11.33 -5.84
CA ASP A 53 -6.49 10.80 -6.00
C ASP A 53 -6.58 9.28 -5.75
N ALA A 54 -5.55 8.53 -6.16
CA ALA A 54 -5.49 7.08 -5.95
C ALA A 54 -5.48 6.69 -4.46
N PHE A 55 -5.07 7.60 -3.57
CA PHE A 55 -5.01 7.40 -2.12
C PHE A 55 -6.34 7.80 -1.45
N ALA A 56 -7.19 8.57 -2.12
CA ALA A 56 -8.50 8.96 -1.62
C ALA A 56 -9.59 7.88 -1.80
N ALA A 57 -9.27 6.74 -2.44
CA ALA A 57 -10.24 5.71 -2.82
C ALA A 57 -11.09 5.15 -1.66
N LEU A 58 -10.54 5.14 -0.44
CA LEU A 58 -11.23 4.69 0.78
C LEU A 58 -11.58 5.84 1.75
N GLY A 59 -11.28 7.09 1.36
CA GLY A 59 -11.37 8.26 2.23
C GLY A 59 -10.33 8.26 3.37
N PRO A 60 -10.29 9.33 4.18
CA PRO A 60 -9.39 9.42 5.32
C PRO A 60 -9.79 8.44 6.44
N PRO A 61 -8.83 7.73 7.05
CA PRO A 61 -9.06 6.81 8.16
C PRO A 61 -9.47 7.54 9.43
N ALA A 62 -10.20 6.85 10.31
CA ALA A 62 -10.58 7.38 11.62
C ALA A 62 -9.40 7.54 12.59
N LEU A 63 -8.40 6.66 12.48
CA LEU A 63 -7.27 6.58 13.39
C LEU A 63 -5.96 6.94 12.70
N PHE A 64 -5.55 6.17 11.69
CA PHE A 64 -4.28 6.42 11.00
C PHE A 64 -4.15 5.72 9.64
N TRP A 65 -3.21 6.24 8.84
CA TRP A 65 -2.67 5.60 7.65
C TRP A 65 -1.48 4.69 8.02
N GLY A 66 -1.51 3.43 7.60
CA GLY A 66 -0.36 2.52 7.70
C GLY A 66 0.32 2.38 6.35
N VAL A 67 1.59 2.77 6.22
CA VAL A 67 2.29 2.83 4.92
C VAL A 67 3.47 1.86 4.90
N THR A 68 3.57 1.05 3.85
CA THR A 68 4.71 0.15 3.62
C THR A 68 5.16 0.15 2.16
N GLY A 69 6.45 -0.12 1.93
CA GLY A 69 7.02 -0.32 0.59
C GLY A 69 6.65 -1.67 -0.03
N GLY A 70 6.09 -2.58 0.76
CA GLY A 70 5.84 -3.98 0.40
C GLY A 70 6.77 -4.95 1.14
N ASN A 71 6.82 -6.19 0.68
CA ASN A 71 7.69 -7.26 1.19
C ASN A 71 9.16 -7.03 0.84
N MET A 72 9.42 -6.27 -0.22
CA MET A 72 10.76 -5.86 -0.63
C MET A 72 10.85 -4.34 -0.70
N ASP A 73 11.99 -3.78 -0.31
CA ASP A 73 12.24 -2.36 -0.48
C ASP A 73 12.13 -1.96 -1.96
N SER A 74 11.45 -0.84 -2.22
CA SER A 74 11.18 -0.33 -3.57
C SER A 74 12.44 -0.09 -4.42
N MET A 75 13.54 0.34 -3.82
CA MET A 75 14.82 0.52 -4.53
C MET A 75 15.43 -0.83 -4.83
N VAL A 76 15.43 -1.73 -3.85
CA VAL A 76 15.98 -3.09 -4.01
C VAL A 76 15.21 -3.87 -5.07
N ASN A 77 13.90 -3.66 -5.19
CA ASN A 77 13.10 -4.30 -6.22
C ASN A 77 13.42 -3.72 -7.61
N ARG A 78 13.47 -2.39 -7.72
CA ARG A 78 13.71 -1.71 -9.00
C ARG A 78 15.15 -1.79 -9.52
N TYR A 79 16.14 -1.87 -8.63
CA TYR A 79 17.56 -1.78 -9.01
C TYR A 79 18.40 -2.97 -8.53
N THR A 80 19.28 -3.46 -9.39
CA THR A 80 20.35 -4.39 -9.00
C THR A 80 21.36 -3.72 -8.07
N SER A 81 22.26 -4.50 -7.46
CA SER A 81 23.39 -3.97 -6.67
C SER A 81 24.24 -2.97 -7.47
N ASP A 82 24.37 -3.20 -8.78
CA ASP A 82 25.10 -2.33 -9.71
C ASP A 82 24.23 -1.18 -10.26
N ARG A 83 23.07 -0.93 -9.63
CA ARG A 83 22.09 0.12 -10.00
C ARG A 83 21.50 -0.01 -11.40
N ARG A 84 21.46 -1.22 -11.97
CA ARG A 84 20.73 -1.47 -13.22
C ARG A 84 19.25 -1.67 -12.94
N LEU A 85 18.38 -1.18 -13.82
CA LEU A 85 16.94 -1.37 -13.71
C LEU A 85 16.57 -2.84 -13.92
N ARG A 86 15.71 -3.38 -13.04
CA ARG A 86 14.97 -4.61 -13.33
C ARG A 86 13.77 -4.31 -14.22
N HIS A 87 13.44 -5.27 -15.07
CA HIS A 87 12.33 -5.16 -16.01
C HIS A 87 11.05 -5.79 -15.47
N ASP A 88 11.17 -6.60 -14.43
CA ASP A 88 10.11 -7.33 -13.76
C ASP A 88 10.00 -6.95 -12.28
N ASP A 89 8.81 -7.11 -11.72
CA ASP A 89 8.53 -6.97 -10.29
C ASP A 89 7.63 -8.13 -9.84
N ALA A 90 8.20 -9.04 -9.04
CA ALA A 90 7.52 -10.25 -8.57
C ALA A 90 6.28 -9.98 -7.69
N TYR A 91 6.13 -8.77 -7.16
CA TYR A 91 5.00 -8.39 -6.32
C TYR A 91 4.02 -7.44 -7.03
N THR A 92 4.19 -7.20 -8.33
CA THR A 92 3.27 -6.41 -9.15
C THR A 92 2.33 -7.34 -9.93
N PRO A 93 1.03 -7.02 -10.06
CA PRO A 93 0.13 -7.79 -10.91
C PRO A 93 0.68 -7.91 -12.35
N GLY A 94 0.80 -9.14 -12.86
CA GLY A 94 1.36 -9.39 -14.18
C GLY A 94 2.88 -9.21 -14.29
N GLY A 95 3.59 -8.98 -13.18
CA GLY A 95 5.06 -8.89 -13.15
C GLY A 95 5.63 -7.59 -13.72
N ALA A 96 4.82 -6.57 -13.98
CA ALA A 96 5.26 -5.34 -14.64
C ALA A 96 6.25 -4.55 -13.78
N GLY A 97 7.41 -4.20 -14.34
CA GLY A 97 8.36 -3.30 -13.70
C GLY A 97 7.83 -1.87 -13.57
N GLY A 98 8.20 -1.19 -12.49
CA GLY A 98 7.95 0.25 -12.33
C GLY A 98 6.51 0.62 -11.95
N ALA A 99 5.78 -0.27 -11.27
CA ALA A 99 4.44 0.02 -10.74
C ALA A 99 4.44 0.65 -9.34
N ARG A 100 5.61 0.99 -8.79
CA ARG A 100 5.77 1.73 -7.52
C ARG A 100 6.91 2.76 -7.62
N PRO A 101 6.90 3.84 -6.82
CA PRO A 101 7.98 4.80 -6.81
C PRO A 101 9.23 4.30 -6.07
N ASP A 102 10.35 4.93 -6.37
CA ASP A 102 11.56 4.85 -5.54
C ASP A 102 11.27 5.42 -4.15
N ARG A 103 11.73 4.72 -3.09
CA ARG A 103 11.44 5.06 -1.69
C ARG A 103 9.94 5.18 -1.43
N ALA A 104 9.20 4.13 -1.82
CA ALA A 104 7.74 4.09 -1.80
C ALA A 104 7.10 4.58 -0.51
N VAL A 105 7.64 4.19 0.66
CA VAL A 105 7.14 4.63 1.97
C VAL A 105 7.06 6.16 2.09
N ILE A 106 8.09 6.87 1.64
CA ILE A 106 8.15 8.34 1.75
C ILE A 106 7.11 8.97 0.82
N VAL A 107 7.08 8.52 -0.43
CA VAL A 107 6.15 9.06 -1.45
C VAL A 107 4.70 8.79 -1.05
N TYR A 108 4.38 7.56 -0.64
CA TYR A 108 3.03 7.19 -0.22
C TYR A 108 2.60 7.92 1.05
N ALA A 109 3.47 8.07 2.04
CA ALA A 109 3.15 8.85 3.24
C ALA A 109 2.83 10.32 2.92
N GLN A 110 3.54 10.92 1.96
CA GLN A 110 3.21 12.26 1.48
C GLN A 110 1.84 12.29 0.81
N ARG A 111 1.52 11.33 -0.07
CA ARG A 111 0.21 11.26 -0.73
C ARG A 111 -0.94 11.04 0.23
N CYS A 112 -0.78 10.17 1.23
CA CYS A 112 -1.74 10.01 2.32
C CYS A 112 -2.00 11.35 3.02
N ARG A 113 -0.95 12.14 3.31
CA ARG A 113 -1.11 13.46 3.93
C ARG A 113 -1.84 14.47 3.03
N GLU A 114 -1.68 14.39 1.72
CA GLU A 114 -2.36 15.29 0.77
C GLU A 114 -3.88 15.07 0.77
N VAL A 115 -4.35 13.81 0.91
CA VAL A 115 -5.77 13.45 0.94
C VAL A 115 -6.42 13.49 2.33
N ASP A 116 -5.63 13.76 3.37
CA ASP A 116 -6.09 13.79 4.76
C ASP A 116 -6.65 15.16 5.19
N ASN A 117 -6.47 16.21 4.37
CA ASN A 117 -6.86 17.60 4.68
C ASN A 117 -8.23 17.99 4.15
#